data_AF-A0A956BNG2-F1
#
_entry.id   AF-A0A956BNG2-F1
#
_cell.length_a   1.000
_cell.length_b   1.000
_cell.length_c   1.000
_cell.angle_alpha   90.00
_cell.angle_beta   90.00
_cell.angle_gamma   90.00
#
_symmetry.space_group_name_H-M   'P 1'
#
loop_
_entity.id
_entity.type
_entity.pdbx_description
1 polymer ?
#
loop_
_entity_poly.entity_id
_entity_poly.type
_entity_poly.pdbx_seq_one_letter_code
_entity_poly.pdbx_strand_id
1 'polypeptide(L)'
;MRRVVLVGSLVVAVLACGGSGPYAGDRRVVAEVVSADAPASDVEVIRGRLKRLGVKGTAEGGPVGLTLTLTGVTGPEVLAAVLRPGVVSMRHATDPRILGNDDVATAVIEEDPNTAYPYLMLELTSEGTERFCGLTTDHVGEVVVLAVDALSMAPVVREPVCGGQVRIDMSGSDLAEAAAMAAAVQGPPLEGTWEVRVVR
;
A
#
# COMPACT_ATOMS: atom_id res chain seq x y z
N MET A 1 5.47 -8.96 -12.33
CA MET A 1 6.05 -7.78 -11.64
C MET A 1 5.62 -6.54 -12.42
N ARG A 2 4.77 -5.69 -11.85
CA ARG A 2 4.36 -4.40 -12.45
C ARG A 2 5.39 -3.34 -12.04
N ARG A 3 5.92 -2.56 -12.99
CA ARG A 3 7.01 -1.59 -12.75
C ARG A 3 6.47 -0.16 -12.85
N VAL A 4 6.80 0.68 -11.86
CA VAL A 4 6.67 2.14 -11.96
C VAL A 4 7.99 2.69 -12.52
N VAL A 5 7.94 3.41 -13.62
CA VAL A 5 9.12 4.05 -14.24
C VAL A 5 9.00 5.56 -14.10
N LEU A 6 9.96 6.16 -13.40
CA LEU A 6 10.08 7.62 -13.22
C LEU A 6 10.95 8.20 -14.34
N VAL A 7 10.42 9.13 -15.13
CA VAL A 7 11.17 9.80 -16.21
C VAL A 7 11.09 11.33 -16.04
N GLY A 8 12.22 12.00 -15.76
CA GLY A 8 12.34 13.47 -15.79
C GLY A 8 13.33 14.08 -14.79
N SER A 9 13.92 15.23 -15.14
CA SER A 9 14.77 16.06 -14.25
C SER A 9 14.02 17.31 -13.76
N LEU A 10 14.01 17.53 -12.45
CA LEU A 10 13.20 18.51 -11.71
C LEU A 10 13.91 19.88 -11.54
N VAL A 11 13.20 20.98 -11.77
CA VAL A 11 13.60 22.36 -11.39
C VAL A 11 12.47 22.93 -10.53
N VAL A 12 12.79 23.48 -9.36
CA VAL A 12 11.81 23.81 -8.30
C VAL A 12 11.61 25.33 -8.18
N ALA A 13 10.35 25.77 -8.14
CA ALA A 13 9.96 27.02 -7.48
C ALA A 13 9.41 26.67 -6.08
N VAL A 14 10.12 27.10 -5.03
CA VAL A 14 9.80 26.78 -3.63
C VAL A 14 8.71 27.74 -3.14
N LEU A 15 7.55 27.19 -2.78
CA LEU A 15 6.52 27.88 -1.99
C LEU A 15 6.19 26.96 -0.82
N ALA A 16 6.56 27.39 0.39
CA ALA A 16 6.40 26.60 1.61
C ALA A 16 4.93 26.20 1.81
N CYS A 17 4.65 24.91 1.83
CA CYS A 17 3.35 24.34 2.17
C CYS A 17 3.59 23.25 3.22
N GLY A 18 3.21 23.48 4.48
CA GLY A 18 3.39 22.46 5.53
C GLY A 18 2.50 21.24 5.29
N GLY A 19 3.09 20.11 4.91
CA GLY A 19 2.47 18.78 4.97
C GLY A 19 2.58 18.16 6.37
N SER A 20 1.86 17.07 6.62
CA SER A 20 1.95 16.25 7.84
C SER A 20 2.12 14.79 7.43
N GLY A 21 2.99 14.03 8.09
CA GLY A 21 3.26 12.62 7.75
C GLY A 21 4.67 12.39 7.22
N PRO A 22 5.01 11.14 6.84
CA PRO A 22 6.40 10.75 6.52
C PRO A 22 6.94 11.42 5.26
N TYR A 23 6.07 11.99 4.42
CA TYR A 23 6.43 12.69 3.18
C TYR A 23 6.35 14.21 3.28
N ALA A 24 6.18 14.78 4.48
CA ALA A 24 6.03 16.23 4.65
C ALA A 24 7.31 16.99 4.27
N GLY A 25 7.17 17.96 3.37
CA GLY A 25 8.24 18.86 2.93
C GLY A 25 7.70 20.22 2.48
N ASP A 26 8.51 21.00 1.77
CA ASP A 26 8.19 22.36 1.31
C ASP A 26 8.04 22.46 -0.22
N ARG A 27 8.10 21.33 -0.94
CA ARG A 27 8.07 21.31 -2.40
C ARG A 27 6.67 21.06 -2.93
N ARG A 28 6.45 21.50 -4.16
CA ARG A 28 5.34 21.08 -5.02
C ARG A 28 5.88 20.10 -6.07
N VAL A 29 5.18 18.99 -6.24
CA VAL A 29 5.45 17.98 -7.26
C VAL A 29 4.19 17.83 -8.11
N VAL A 30 4.32 18.07 -9.42
CA VAL A 30 3.25 17.80 -10.39
C VAL A 30 3.71 16.62 -11.25
N ALA A 31 2.88 15.60 -11.35
CA ALA A 31 3.16 14.43 -12.15
C ALA A 31 1.97 14.09 -13.03
N GLU A 32 2.25 13.87 -14.31
CA GLU A 32 1.33 13.20 -15.22
C GLU A 32 1.61 11.70 -15.13
N VAL A 33 0.62 10.97 -14.65
CA VAL A 33 0.66 9.52 -14.57
C VAL A 33 -0.14 8.99 -15.75
N VAL A 34 0.58 8.57 -16.77
CA VAL A 34 -0.03 8.00 -17.98
C VAL A 34 -0.28 6.52 -17.73
N SER A 35 -1.52 6.11 -17.92
CA SER A 35 -1.90 4.70 -17.97
C SER A 35 -2.98 4.57 -19.01
N ALA A 36 -2.71 3.76 -20.04
CA ALA A 36 -3.67 3.51 -21.10
C ALA A 36 -4.85 2.63 -20.62
N ASP A 37 -4.69 1.96 -19.49
CA ASP A 37 -5.58 0.94 -18.94
C ASP A 37 -6.05 1.23 -17.51
N ALA A 38 -5.70 2.37 -16.91
CA ALA A 38 -6.10 2.70 -15.55
C ALA A 38 -7.62 2.83 -15.42
N PRO A 39 -8.27 2.00 -14.61
CA PRO A 39 -9.70 2.10 -14.38
C PRO A 39 -10.02 3.36 -13.58
N ALA A 40 -11.23 3.91 -13.77
CA ALA A 40 -11.68 5.08 -13.03
C ALA A 40 -11.70 4.85 -11.50
N SER A 41 -11.83 3.60 -11.05
CA SER A 41 -11.74 3.19 -9.64
C SER A 41 -10.38 3.50 -9.01
N ASP A 42 -9.29 3.39 -9.77
CA ASP A 42 -7.93 3.65 -9.25
C ASP A 42 -7.77 5.11 -8.82
N VAL A 43 -8.48 6.05 -9.46
CA VAL A 43 -8.45 7.46 -9.06
C VAL A 43 -8.99 7.65 -7.64
N GLU A 44 -10.06 6.95 -7.27
CA GLU A 44 -10.62 7.02 -5.92
C GLU A 44 -9.70 6.33 -4.90
N VAL A 45 -9.12 5.18 -5.26
CA VAL A 45 -8.11 4.50 -4.44
C VAL A 45 -6.95 5.44 -4.14
N ILE A 46 -6.44 6.13 -5.16
CA ILE A 46 -5.34 7.09 -5.03
C ILE A 46 -5.72 8.28 -4.13
N ARG A 47 -6.93 8.85 -4.28
CA ARG A 47 -7.40 9.91 -3.36
C ARG A 47 -7.47 9.43 -1.92
N GLY A 48 -7.95 8.21 -1.69
CA GLY A 48 -7.97 7.60 -0.36
C GLY A 48 -6.58 7.49 0.25
N ARG A 49 -5.59 7.09 -0.56
CA ARG A 49 -4.18 6.99 -0.13
C ARG A 49 -3.56 8.34 0.21
N LEU A 50 -3.82 9.38 -0.58
CA LEU A 50 -3.35 10.74 -0.28
C LEU A 50 -3.81 11.20 1.11
N LYS A 51 -5.10 10.96 1.43
CA LYS A 51 -5.66 11.28 2.75
C LYS A 51 -4.97 10.50 3.87
N ARG A 52 -4.79 9.18 3.71
CA ARG A 52 -4.13 8.32 4.72
C ARG A 52 -2.67 8.67 4.95
N LEU A 53 -1.96 9.07 3.90
CA LEU A 53 -0.56 9.48 3.99
C LEU A 53 -0.38 10.92 4.52
N GLY A 54 -1.47 11.67 4.72
CA GLY A 54 -1.41 13.09 5.10
C GLY A 54 -0.83 13.99 4.00
N VAL A 55 -0.77 13.51 2.77
CA VAL A 55 -0.21 14.23 1.63
C VAL A 55 -1.27 15.17 1.07
N LYS A 56 -0.96 16.47 1.04
CA LYS A 56 -1.82 17.47 0.40
C LYS A 56 -1.69 17.32 -1.11
N GLY A 57 -2.78 16.93 -1.78
CA GLY A 57 -2.76 16.80 -3.23
C GLY A 57 -4.10 16.43 -3.83
N THR A 58 -4.13 16.44 -5.16
CA THR A 58 -5.29 16.07 -5.97
C THR A 58 -4.92 14.99 -6.98
N ALA A 59 -5.91 14.15 -7.29
CA ALA A 59 -5.83 13.11 -8.30
C ALA A 59 -7.03 13.25 -9.23
N GLU A 60 -6.75 13.65 -10.47
CA GLU A 60 -7.75 13.98 -11.48
C GLU A 60 -7.58 13.08 -12.70
N GLY A 61 -8.63 12.30 -13.02
CA GLY A 61 -8.64 11.47 -14.21
C GLY A 61 -8.86 12.30 -15.48
N GLY A 62 -8.19 11.91 -16.55
CA GLY A 62 -8.30 12.50 -17.89
C GLY A 62 -8.32 11.42 -18.98
N PRO A 63 -8.45 11.83 -20.26
CA PRO A 63 -8.64 10.90 -21.38
C PRO A 63 -7.47 9.94 -21.64
N VAL A 64 -6.26 10.29 -21.17
CA VAL A 64 -5.01 9.55 -21.44
C VAL A 64 -4.27 9.17 -20.15
N GLY A 65 -4.88 9.36 -18.99
CA GLY A 65 -4.24 9.06 -17.71
C GLY A 65 -4.77 9.90 -16.55
N LEU A 66 -3.95 10.03 -15.52
CA LEU A 66 -4.24 10.69 -14.26
C LEU A 66 -3.23 11.83 -14.04
N THR A 67 -3.70 13.00 -13.66
CA THR A 67 -2.83 14.07 -13.17
C THR A 67 -2.78 14.04 -11.65
N LEU A 68 -1.57 13.94 -11.10
CA LEU A 68 -1.29 14.06 -9.67
C LEU A 68 -0.62 15.40 -9.38
N THR A 69 -1.26 16.22 -8.55
CA THR A 69 -0.65 17.43 -8.02
C THR A 69 -0.47 17.30 -6.53
N LEU A 70 0.77 17.27 -6.08
CA LEU A 70 1.15 17.11 -4.67
C LEU A 70 1.85 18.38 -4.17
N THR A 71 1.51 18.83 -2.98
CA THR A 71 2.09 20.01 -2.35
C THR A 71 2.56 19.69 -0.94
N GLY A 72 3.61 20.37 -0.50
CA GLY A 72 4.20 20.14 0.81
C GLY A 72 4.83 18.76 0.94
N VAL A 73 5.50 18.30 -0.11
CA VAL A 73 6.17 17.00 -0.14
C VAL A 73 7.70 17.13 -0.21
N THR A 74 8.42 16.13 0.29
CA THR A 74 9.90 16.09 0.29
C THR A 74 10.50 15.91 -1.11
N GLY A 75 9.81 15.19 -1.99
CA GLY A 75 10.29 14.87 -3.32
C GLY A 75 9.36 13.93 -4.10
N PRO A 76 9.76 13.46 -5.28
CA PRO A 76 8.93 12.61 -6.15
C PRO A 76 8.74 11.18 -5.63
N GLU A 77 9.47 10.74 -4.59
CA GLU A 77 9.36 9.41 -3.98
C GLU A 77 7.96 9.11 -3.44
N VAL A 78 7.22 10.14 -3.04
CA VAL A 78 5.80 10.03 -2.64
C VAL A 78 4.91 9.48 -3.77
N LEU A 79 5.29 9.65 -5.04
CA LEU A 79 4.55 9.11 -6.18
C LEU A 79 4.60 7.58 -6.17
N ALA A 80 5.76 6.99 -5.84
CA ALA A 80 5.89 5.54 -5.70
C ALA A 80 5.07 5.02 -4.51
N ALA A 81 4.98 5.78 -3.43
CA ALA A 81 4.14 5.45 -2.28
C ALA A 81 2.65 5.44 -2.63
N VAL A 82 2.17 6.47 -3.32
CA VAL A 82 0.76 6.63 -3.70
C VAL A 82 0.34 5.60 -4.76
N LEU A 83 1.22 5.29 -5.71
CA LEU A 83 0.98 4.38 -6.84
C LEU A 83 1.38 2.92 -6.56
N ARG A 84 1.72 2.57 -5.31
CA ARG A 84 2.06 1.20 -4.90
C ARG A 84 0.87 0.25 -5.16
N PRO A 85 1.02 -0.95 -5.74
CA PRO A 85 -0.14 -1.82 -6.01
C PRO A 85 -0.93 -2.13 -4.73
N GLY A 86 -0.25 -2.54 -3.65
CA GLY A 86 -0.86 -2.82 -2.36
C GLY A 86 -1.63 -4.14 -2.34
N VAL A 87 -1.19 -5.14 -3.10
CA VAL A 87 -1.88 -6.44 -3.23
C VAL A 87 -1.64 -7.27 -1.98
N VAL A 88 -2.71 -7.63 -1.28
CA VAL A 88 -2.69 -8.57 -0.16
C VAL A 88 -3.07 -9.96 -0.67
N SER A 89 -2.36 -10.99 -0.22
CA SER A 89 -2.80 -12.38 -0.40
C SER A 89 -2.45 -13.22 0.81
N MET A 90 -3.45 -13.93 1.35
CA MET A 90 -3.26 -14.96 2.36
C MET A 90 -3.79 -16.27 1.78
N ARG A 91 -2.91 -17.26 1.61
CA ARG A 91 -3.24 -18.51 0.91
C ARG A 91 -2.46 -19.70 1.43
N HIS A 92 -3.08 -20.87 1.32
CA HIS A 92 -2.38 -22.14 1.44
C HIS A 92 -1.95 -22.64 0.04
N ALA A 93 -0.97 -23.55 -0.04
CA ALA A 93 -0.41 -24.00 -1.32
C ALA A 93 -1.40 -24.82 -2.17
N THR A 94 -2.29 -25.57 -1.53
CA THR A 94 -3.25 -26.48 -2.21
C THR A 94 -4.71 -26.09 -2.01
N ASP A 95 -4.99 -25.12 -1.14
CA ASP A 95 -6.35 -24.69 -0.89
C ASP A 95 -6.77 -23.62 -1.91
N PRO A 96 -7.96 -23.73 -2.53
CA PRO A 96 -8.43 -22.74 -3.49
C PRO A 96 -8.85 -21.40 -2.84
N ARG A 97 -9.05 -21.34 -1.51
CA ARG A 97 -9.39 -20.11 -0.79
C ARG A 97 -8.18 -19.18 -0.80
N ILE A 98 -8.40 -17.99 -1.34
CA ILE A 98 -7.46 -16.89 -1.28
C ILE A 98 -8.18 -15.74 -0.58
N LEU A 99 -7.60 -15.25 0.51
CA LEU A 99 -8.03 -14.01 1.12
C LEU A 99 -7.17 -12.87 0.59
N GLY A 100 -7.79 -11.70 0.39
CA GLY A 100 -7.15 -10.56 -0.26
C GLY A 100 -7.50 -9.23 0.40
N ASN A 101 -7.39 -8.16 -0.37
CA ASN A 101 -7.62 -6.79 0.11
C ASN A 101 -9.01 -6.57 0.73
N ASP A 102 -10.05 -7.21 0.19
CA ASP A 102 -11.43 -7.07 0.69
C ASP A 102 -11.63 -7.73 2.07
N ASP A 103 -10.71 -8.62 2.47
CA ASP A 103 -10.71 -9.26 3.78
C ASP A 103 -10.02 -8.38 4.85
N VAL A 104 -9.41 -7.25 4.47
CA VAL A 104 -8.69 -6.33 5.37
C VAL A 104 -9.56 -5.12 5.69
N ALA A 105 -9.86 -4.90 6.96
CA ALA A 105 -10.58 -3.74 7.46
C ALA A 105 -9.65 -2.53 7.63
N THR A 106 -8.52 -2.73 8.32
CA THR A 106 -7.55 -1.68 8.60
C THR A 106 -6.13 -2.23 8.53
N ALA A 107 -5.16 -1.34 8.33
CA ALA A 107 -3.75 -1.70 8.33
C ALA A 107 -2.92 -0.59 8.96
N VAL A 108 -2.15 -0.91 10.00
CA VAL A 108 -1.34 0.05 10.74
C VAL A 108 0.09 -0.42 10.85
N ILE A 109 1.00 0.54 10.97
CA ILE A 109 2.40 0.28 11.26
C ILE A 109 2.59 0.44 12.75
N GLU A 110 3.16 -0.59 13.36
CA GLU A 110 3.57 -0.56 14.76
C GLU A 110 5.06 -0.91 14.84
N GLU A 111 5.70 -0.54 15.95
CA GLU A 111 7.08 -0.90 16.21
C GLU A 111 7.12 -1.93 17.34
N ASP A 112 7.95 -2.96 17.14
CA ASP A 112 8.19 -3.92 18.20
C ASP A 112 8.99 -3.25 19.33
N PRO A 113 8.48 -3.22 20.57
CA PRO A 113 9.12 -2.46 21.65
C PRO A 113 10.48 -3.01 22.06
N ASN A 114 10.80 -4.27 21.69
CA ASN A 114 12.06 -4.91 22.06
C ASN A 114 13.14 -4.73 20.99
N THR A 115 12.75 -4.65 19.71
CA THR A 115 13.69 -4.58 18.58
C THR A 115 13.69 -3.24 17.85
N ALA A 116 12.69 -2.39 18.12
CA ALA A 116 12.38 -1.17 17.37
C ALA A 116 12.14 -1.41 15.87
N TYR A 117 11.93 -2.66 15.44
CA TYR A 117 11.62 -2.96 14.04
C TYR A 117 10.12 -2.76 13.76
N PRO A 118 9.78 -2.14 12.62
CA PRO A 118 8.39 -1.95 12.24
C PRO A 118 7.76 -3.28 11.80
N TYR A 119 6.48 -3.44 12.07
CA TYR A 119 5.63 -4.48 11.51
C TYR A 119 4.30 -3.91 11.04
N LEU A 120 3.74 -4.54 10.01
CA LEU A 120 2.42 -4.24 9.49
C LEU A 120 1.40 -5.10 10.23
N MET A 121 0.50 -4.46 10.96
CA MET A 121 -0.65 -5.11 11.58
C MET A 121 -1.85 -4.94 10.66
N LEU A 122 -2.40 -6.05 10.17
CA LEU A 122 -3.65 -6.09 9.43
C LEU A 122 -4.77 -6.49 10.40
N GLU A 123 -5.80 -5.67 10.47
CA GLU A 123 -7.07 -6.05 11.09
C GLU A 123 -8.00 -6.52 9.97
N LEU A 124 -8.51 -7.74 10.09
CA LEU A 124 -9.41 -8.33 9.12
C LEU A 124 -10.84 -7.84 9.35
N THR A 125 -11.64 -7.83 8.29
CA THR A 125 -13.09 -7.68 8.42
C THR A 125 -13.68 -8.86 9.20
N SER A 126 -14.93 -8.77 9.65
CA SER A 126 -15.59 -9.92 10.29
C SER A 126 -15.64 -11.14 9.35
N GLU A 127 -15.99 -10.91 8.07
CA GLU A 127 -15.97 -11.95 7.04
C GLU A 127 -14.55 -12.49 6.79
N GLY A 128 -13.56 -11.59 6.68
CA GLY A 128 -12.16 -11.97 6.53
C GLY A 128 -11.64 -12.81 7.70
N THR A 129 -12.06 -12.47 8.92
CA THR A 129 -11.72 -13.21 10.16
C THR A 129 -12.28 -14.62 10.12
N GLU A 130 -13.55 -14.79 9.75
CA GLU A 130 -14.18 -16.11 9.64
C GLU A 130 -13.50 -16.95 8.55
N ARG A 131 -13.22 -16.36 7.39
CA ARG A 131 -12.53 -17.03 6.28
C ARG A 131 -11.10 -17.43 6.67
N PHE A 132 -10.37 -16.59 7.39
CA PHE A 132 -9.00 -16.86 7.80
C PHE A 132 -8.94 -17.90 8.92
N CYS A 133 -9.88 -17.84 9.87
CA CYS A 133 -10.08 -18.86 10.89
C CYS A 133 -10.36 -20.22 10.25
N GLY A 134 -11.24 -20.28 9.24
CA GLY A 134 -11.50 -21.50 8.48
C GLY A 134 -10.27 -22.04 7.76
N LEU A 135 -9.55 -21.18 7.03
CA LEU A 135 -8.31 -21.56 6.36
C LEU A 135 -7.28 -22.14 7.34
N THR A 136 -7.03 -21.45 8.45
CA THR A 136 -6.03 -21.89 9.44
C THR A 136 -6.49 -23.11 10.24
N THR A 137 -7.79 -23.30 10.46
CA THR A 137 -8.34 -24.52 11.09
C THR A 137 -8.06 -25.76 10.25
N ASP A 138 -8.26 -25.65 8.93
CA ASP A 138 -8.09 -26.80 8.03
C ASP A 138 -6.62 -27.15 7.76
N HIS A 139 -5.70 -26.21 8.04
CA HIS A 139 -4.28 -26.31 7.70
C HIS A 139 -3.36 -26.23 8.93
N VAL A 140 -3.82 -26.69 10.10
CA VAL A 140 -2.95 -26.80 11.29
C VAL A 140 -1.79 -27.75 11.01
N GLY A 141 -0.57 -27.30 11.32
CA GLY A 141 0.68 -28.01 11.03
C GLY A 141 1.25 -27.72 9.64
N GLU A 142 0.54 -26.96 8.80
CA GLU A 142 0.93 -26.64 7.42
C GLU A 142 1.30 -25.16 7.26
N VAL A 143 1.88 -24.81 6.11
CA VAL A 143 2.39 -23.47 5.83
C VAL A 143 1.33 -22.63 5.12
N VAL A 144 0.95 -21.50 5.71
CA VAL A 144 0.13 -20.47 5.05
C VAL A 144 1.01 -19.31 4.62
N VAL A 145 0.93 -18.93 3.34
CA VAL A 145 1.67 -17.81 2.79
C VAL A 145 0.86 -16.54 2.96
N LEU A 146 1.47 -15.55 3.62
CA LEU A 146 0.95 -14.19 3.78
C LEU A 146 1.85 -13.28 2.96
N ALA A 147 1.29 -12.54 2.01
CA ALA A 147 2.06 -11.66 1.15
C ALA A 147 1.39 -10.29 0.97
N VAL A 148 2.21 -9.26 0.94
CA VAL A 148 1.87 -7.88 0.59
C VAL A 148 2.87 -7.40 -0.44
N ASP A 149 2.41 -7.22 -1.68
CA ASP A 149 3.27 -6.95 -2.84
C ASP A 149 4.47 -7.94 -2.93
N ALA A 150 5.69 -7.47 -2.66
CA ALA A 150 6.91 -8.26 -2.69
C ALA A 150 7.31 -8.81 -1.30
N LEU A 151 6.70 -8.32 -0.23
CA LEU A 151 6.92 -8.80 1.12
C LEU A 151 6.10 -10.07 1.33
N SER A 152 6.73 -11.13 1.85
CA SER A 152 6.01 -12.37 2.14
C SER A 152 6.59 -13.08 3.35
N MET A 153 5.72 -13.73 4.12
CA MET A 153 6.08 -14.70 5.14
C MET A 153 5.28 -15.99 4.96
N ALA A 154 5.83 -17.09 5.46
CA ALA A 154 5.26 -18.41 5.31
C ALA A 154 5.28 -19.15 6.66
N PRO A 155 4.55 -18.66 7.69
CA PRO A 155 4.49 -19.33 8.98
C PRO A 155 3.80 -20.70 8.90
N VAL A 156 4.25 -21.62 9.75
CA VAL A 156 3.51 -22.85 10.04
C VAL A 156 2.37 -22.50 10.99
N VAL A 157 1.14 -22.85 10.61
CA VAL A 157 -0.04 -22.67 11.44
C VAL A 157 0.03 -23.64 12.62
N ARG A 158 0.09 -23.11 13.85
CA ARG A 158 0.20 -23.94 15.06
C ARG A 158 -1.15 -24.23 15.71
N GLU A 159 -2.08 -23.30 15.53
CA GLU A 159 -3.45 -23.35 16.03
C GLU A 159 -4.35 -22.50 15.12
N PRO A 160 -5.67 -22.72 15.12
CA PRO A 160 -6.61 -21.85 14.41
C PRO A 160 -6.43 -20.38 14.78
N VAL A 161 -6.36 -19.51 13.77
CA VAL A 161 -6.20 -18.06 13.96
C VAL A 161 -7.54 -17.37 13.73
N CYS A 162 -8.29 -17.16 14.80
CA CYS A 162 -9.65 -16.63 14.75
C CYS A 162 -9.78 -15.23 15.38
N GLY A 163 -8.65 -14.59 15.72
CA GLY A 163 -8.61 -13.26 16.35
C GLY A 163 -8.69 -12.08 15.38
N GLY A 164 -8.73 -12.33 14.06
CA GLY A 164 -8.87 -11.28 13.05
C GLY A 164 -7.65 -10.36 12.90
N GLN A 165 -6.49 -10.74 13.43
CA GLN A 165 -5.26 -9.95 13.35
C GLN A 165 -4.15 -10.74 12.67
N VAL A 166 -3.44 -10.10 11.74
CA VAL A 166 -2.32 -10.69 11.00
C VAL A 166 -1.14 -9.73 11.04
N ARG A 167 0.00 -10.19 11.57
CA ARG A 167 1.24 -9.42 11.65
C ARG A 167 2.19 -9.81 10.51
N ILE A 168 2.71 -8.82 9.80
CA ILE A 168 3.76 -8.99 8.80
C ILE A 168 5.01 -8.20 9.20
N ASP A 169 6.14 -8.89 9.35
CA ASP A 169 7.43 -8.31 9.72
C ASP A 169 7.96 -7.41 8.60
N MET A 170 8.41 -6.20 8.93
CA MET A 170 9.02 -5.25 8.01
C MET A 170 10.40 -4.75 8.49
N SER A 171 11.16 -5.59 9.18
CA SER A 171 12.50 -5.28 9.72
C SER A 171 13.52 -4.73 8.70
N GLY A 172 13.25 -4.85 7.39
CA GLY A 172 14.05 -4.26 6.31
C GLY A 172 13.53 -2.95 5.73
N SER A 173 12.39 -2.43 6.20
CA SER A 173 11.73 -1.24 5.66
C SER A 173 11.94 -0.02 6.56
N ASP A 174 12.10 1.16 5.94
CA ASP A 174 12.02 2.42 6.69
C ASP A 174 10.57 2.83 7.01
N LEU A 175 10.39 3.83 7.88
CA LEU A 175 9.06 4.28 8.32
C LEU A 175 8.20 4.81 7.16
N ALA A 176 8.81 5.43 6.14
CA ALA A 176 8.08 5.97 5.00
C ALA A 176 7.56 4.83 4.10
N GLU A 177 8.40 3.84 3.82
CA GLU A 177 8.02 2.64 3.09
C GLU A 177 6.94 1.84 3.83
N ALA A 178 7.10 1.68 5.15
CA ALA A 178 6.11 1.07 6.01
C ALA A 178 4.75 1.79 5.90
N ALA A 179 4.74 3.12 6.08
CA ALA A 179 3.51 3.91 5.98
C ALA A 179 2.87 3.83 4.58
N ALA A 180 3.68 3.83 3.52
CA ALA A 180 3.20 3.62 2.15
C ALA A 180 2.52 2.26 1.99
N MET A 181 3.07 1.21 2.61
CA MET A 181 2.50 -0.13 2.56
C MET A 181 1.17 -0.21 3.29
N ALA A 182 1.08 0.28 4.53
CA ALA A 182 -0.18 0.37 5.27
C ALA A 182 -1.25 1.16 4.51
N ALA A 183 -0.88 2.30 3.90
CA ALA A 183 -1.83 3.07 3.11
C ALA A 183 -2.29 2.33 1.84
N ALA A 184 -1.43 1.52 1.23
CA ALA A 184 -1.69 0.85 -0.04
C ALA A 184 -2.61 -0.37 0.10
N VAL A 185 -2.49 -1.13 1.19
CA VAL A 185 -3.30 -2.34 1.43
C VAL A 185 -4.73 -2.03 1.89
N GLN A 186 -4.98 -0.82 2.37
CA GLN A 186 -6.32 -0.38 2.75
C GLN A 186 -7.16 -0.04 1.51
N GLY A 187 -8.04 -0.96 1.13
CA GLY A 187 -8.91 -0.87 -0.04
C GLY A 187 -8.40 -1.66 -1.24
N PRO A 188 -9.05 -1.53 -2.40
CA PRO A 188 -8.70 -2.29 -3.59
C PRO A 188 -7.25 -2.05 -4.03
N PRO A 189 -6.56 -3.08 -4.55
CA PRO A 189 -5.24 -2.90 -5.13
C PRO A 189 -5.34 -2.04 -6.40
N LEU A 190 -4.29 -1.27 -6.72
CA LEU A 190 -4.27 -0.57 -8.00
C LEU A 190 -4.14 -1.57 -9.14
N GLU A 191 -5.03 -1.44 -10.12
CA GLU A 191 -5.11 -2.37 -11.24
C GLU A 191 -4.25 -1.91 -12.42
N GLY A 192 -4.14 -0.59 -12.62
CA GLY A 192 -3.42 0.00 -13.74
C GLY A 192 -1.90 -0.24 -13.72
N THR A 193 -1.30 -0.21 -14.90
CA THR A 193 0.15 -0.05 -15.05
C THR A 193 0.46 1.41 -15.35
N TRP A 194 1.40 1.98 -14.60
CA TRP A 194 1.61 3.44 -14.57
C TRP A 194 2.99 3.82 -15.09
N GLU A 195 3.01 4.72 -16.08
CA GLU A 195 4.21 5.47 -16.45
C GLU A 195 4.12 6.87 -15.84
N VAL A 196 5.14 7.25 -15.06
CA VAL A 196 5.12 8.53 -14.33
C VAL A 196 6.04 9.52 -15.02
N ARG A 197 5.47 10.63 -15.46
CA ARG A 197 6.18 11.79 -16.03
C ARG A 197 6.07 12.94 -15.06
N VAL A 198 7.19 13.32 -14.45
CA VAL A 198 7.21 14.48 -13.56
C VAL A 198 7.26 15.74 -14.42
N VAL A 199 6.24 16.59 -14.26
CA VAL A 199 6.10 17.85 -15.01
C VAL A 199 6.79 18.97 -14.22
N ARG A 200 7.48 19.86 -14.95
CA ARG A 200 8.16 21.03 -14.38
C ARG A 200 7.21 22.18 -14.12
#